data_AF-A0A0D2ML03-F1
#
_entry.id   AF-A0A0D2ML03-F1
#
_cell.length_a   1.000
_cell.length_b   1.000
_cell.length_c   1.000
_cell.angle_alpha   90.00
_cell.angle_beta   90.00
_cell.angle_gamma   90.00
#
_symmetry.space_group_name_H-M   'P 1'
#
loop_
_entity.id
_entity.type
_entity.pdbx_description
1 polymer ?
#
loop_
_entity_poly.entity_id
_entity_poly.type
_entity_poly.pdbx_seq_one_letter_code
_entity_poly.pdbx_strand_id
1 'polypeptide(L)'
;MEKNPFWQNVQGPFPTWKAPQGVKADGGGNVRGQGLVGRMLIHRAVFNRNKDEIVRLVDAGEDINEVEGAGNTPLHNAAWAGWLEGVELLLGLGAKVDASNNAGDRPWHWATNMGHAEVAELLIKNGASKQQGKVLVQEHVPKVKDFFSKPCWAHHPKPYADFVEFRKKEHAALEEERKRAVRV
;
A
#
# COMPACT_ATOMS: atom_id res chain seq x y z
N MET A 1 0.29 20.67 24.00
CA MET A 1 -0.81 19.93 24.67
C MET A 1 -1.52 19.15 23.58
N GLU A 2 -1.18 17.87 23.47
CA GLU A 2 -1.79 16.93 22.51
C GLU A 2 -3.28 16.79 22.82
N LYS A 3 -4.13 17.01 21.82
CA LYS A 3 -5.58 16.79 21.96
C LYS A 3 -5.80 15.29 22.01
N ASN A 4 -6.20 14.83 23.19
CA ASN A 4 -6.42 13.43 23.47
C ASN A 4 -7.47 12.87 22.50
N PRO A 5 -7.16 11.84 21.69
CA PRO A 5 -8.11 11.30 20.73
C PRO A 5 -9.36 10.74 21.41
N PHE A 6 -10.54 10.99 20.80
CA PHE A 6 -11.86 10.68 21.35
C PHE A 6 -12.11 9.20 21.74
N TRP A 7 -11.25 8.28 21.28
CA TRP A 7 -11.37 6.85 21.55
C TRP A 7 -10.88 6.41 22.94
N GLN A 8 -10.24 7.28 23.73
CA GLN A 8 -9.81 6.93 25.10
C GLN A 8 -10.96 6.78 26.11
N ASN A 9 -12.15 7.30 25.82
CA ASN A 9 -13.27 7.33 26.77
C ASN A 9 -14.42 6.37 26.43
N VAL A 10 -14.21 5.45 25.47
CA VAL A 10 -15.25 4.49 25.10
C VAL A 10 -14.93 3.15 25.77
N GLN A 11 -15.70 2.77 26.79
CA GLN A 11 -15.57 1.48 27.48
C GLN A 11 -16.68 0.54 27.04
N GLY A 12 -16.29 -0.55 26.39
CA GLY A 12 -17.14 -1.69 26.05
C GLY A 12 -16.25 -2.84 25.57
N PRO A 13 -16.72 -4.10 25.52
CA PRO A 13 -15.99 -5.17 24.87
C PRO A 13 -16.06 -4.94 23.35
N PHE A 14 -15.17 -4.08 22.84
CA PHE A 14 -14.97 -3.95 21.39
C PHE A 14 -14.32 -5.23 20.87
N PRO A 15 -14.77 -5.78 19.74
CA PRO A 15 -14.02 -6.82 19.06
C PRO A 15 -12.60 -6.30 18.83
N THR A 16 -11.61 -7.06 19.31
CA THR A 16 -10.20 -6.75 19.06
C THR A 16 -10.00 -6.86 17.57
N TRP A 17 -9.80 -5.72 16.90
CA TRP A 17 -9.41 -5.71 15.49
C TRP A 17 -8.07 -6.46 15.38
N LYS A 18 -8.12 -7.68 14.87
CA LYS A 18 -6.93 -8.45 14.50
C LYS A 18 -6.61 -8.06 13.07
N ALA A 19 -5.60 -7.20 12.90
CA ALA A 19 -5.01 -6.94 11.59
C ALA A 19 -4.79 -8.27 10.85
N PRO A 20 -5.13 -8.39 9.56
CA PRO A 20 -4.65 -9.51 8.76
C PRO A 20 -3.12 -9.56 8.88
N GLN A 21 -2.54 -10.75 9.08
CA GLN A 21 -1.08 -10.93 9.00
C GLN A 21 -0.61 -10.40 7.65
N GLY A 22 0.14 -9.29 7.63
CA GLY A 22 0.61 -8.71 6.38
C GLY A 22 0.24 -7.26 6.11
N VAL A 23 -0.58 -6.56 6.90
CA VAL A 23 -0.96 -5.16 6.61
C VAL A 23 -0.25 -4.17 7.55
N LYS A 24 0.17 -2.99 7.05
CA LYS A 24 0.77 -1.96 7.91
C LYS A 24 -0.26 -1.42 8.91
N ALA A 25 0.23 -0.81 10.00
CA ALA A 25 -0.61 -0.14 11.00
C ALA A 25 -1.44 1.03 10.44
N ASP A 26 -1.02 1.64 9.32
CA ASP A 26 -1.78 2.69 8.62
C ASP A 26 -2.93 2.14 7.75
N GLY A 27 -3.08 0.81 7.66
CA GLY A 27 -4.11 0.14 6.87
C GLY A 27 -3.82 0.02 5.38
N GLY A 28 -2.61 0.33 4.92
CA GLY A 28 -2.14 0.04 3.57
C GLY A 28 -0.98 -0.97 3.53
N GLY A 29 -0.54 -1.35 2.33
CA GLY A 29 0.67 -2.15 2.13
C GLY A 29 0.57 -3.64 2.51
N ASN A 30 1.24 -4.50 1.75
CA ASN A 30 1.39 -5.93 2.03
C ASN A 30 2.85 -6.19 2.47
N VAL A 31 3.09 -6.46 3.76
CA VAL A 31 4.40 -6.89 4.25
C VAL A 31 4.66 -8.33 3.80
N ARG A 32 5.38 -8.44 2.67
CA ARG A 32 6.10 -9.63 2.20
C ARG A 32 5.23 -10.90 2.06
N GLY A 33 4.61 -11.05 0.89
CA GLY A 33 4.32 -12.37 0.30
C GLY A 33 3.37 -13.29 1.08
N GLN A 34 2.68 -12.78 2.10
CA GLN A 34 1.73 -13.55 2.92
C GLN A 34 0.33 -12.92 2.97
N GLY A 35 0.15 -11.68 2.54
CA GLY A 35 -1.20 -11.15 2.36
C GLY A 35 -1.87 -11.89 1.21
N LEU A 36 -2.89 -12.68 1.52
CA LEU A 36 -3.93 -13.03 0.55
C LEU A 36 -4.31 -11.71 -0.13
N VAL A 37 -3.91 -11.53 -1.39
CA VAL A 37 -4.65 -10.63 -2.27
C VAL A 37 -6.06 -11.20 -2.19
N GLY A 38 -6.97 -10.50 -1.52
CA GLY A 38 -8.32 -11.00 -1.37
C GLY A 38 -8.98 -11.09 -2.74
N ARG A 39 -10.29 -11.26 -2.79
CA ARG A 39 -10.97 -11.48 -4.08
C ARG A 39 -10.96 -10.24 -4.99
N MET A 40 -10.44 -9.10 -4.53
CA MET A 40 -10.35 -7.82 -5.25
C MET A 40 -11.71 -7.37 -5.78
N LEU A 41 -12.79 -7.75 -5.10
CA LEU A 41 -14.15 -7.49 -5.56
C LEU A 41 -14.42 -5.99 -5.50
N ILE A 42 -14.02 -5.33 -4.41
CA ILE A 42 -14.18 -3.88 -4.25
C ILE A 42 -13.28 -3.13 -5.25
N HIS A 43 -12.02 -3.55 -5.46
CA HIS A 43 -11.16 -2.92 -6.47
C HIS A 43 -11.74 -3.00 -7.87
N ARG A 44 -12.33 -4.14 -8.26
CA ARG A 44 -13.00 -4.30 -9.56
C ARG A 44 -14.26 -3.43 -9.66
N ALA A 45 -15.08 -3.38 -8.61
CA ALA A 45 -16.27 -2.53 -8.59
C ALA A 45 -15.89 -1.04 -8.73
N VAL A 46 -14.81 -0.61 -8.07
CA VAL A 46 -14.26 0.74 -8.20
C VAL A 46 -13.72 1.02 -9.60
N PHE A 47 -12.99 0.08 -10.20
CA PHE A 47 -12.48 0.21 -11.56
C PHE A 47 -13.61 0.35 -12.58
N ASN A 48 -14.70 -0.40 -12.39
CA ASN A 48 -15.90 -0.33 -13.22
C ASN A 48 -16.80 0.89 -12.89
N ARG A 49 -16.44 1.70 -11.89
CA ARG A 49 -17.23 2.83 -11.38
C ARG A 49 -18.66 2.47 -10.96
N ASN A 50 -18.84 1.23 -10.49
CA ASN A 50 -20.15 0.70 -10.11
C ASN A 50 -20.43 0.97 -8.63
N LYS A 51 -21.11 2.08 -8.34
CA LYS A 51 -21.43 2.53 -6.97
C LYS A 51 -22.31 1.53 -6.22
N ASP A 52 -23.32 0.99 -6.89
CA ASP A 52 -24.29 0.07 -6.28
C ASP A 52 -23.62 -1.23 -5.86
N GLU A 53 -22.68 -1.71 -6.68
CA GLU A 53 -21.90 -2.91 -6.37
C GLU A 53 -20.91 -2.67 -5.22
N ILE A 54 -20.29 -1.49 -5.13
CA ILE A 54 -19.43 -1.14 -3.99
C ILE A 54 -20.23 -1.19 -2.68
N VAL A 55 -21.40 -0.55 -2.64
CA VAL A 55 -22.27 -0.54 -1.45
C VAL A 55 -22.69 -1.96 -1.09
N ARG A 56 -23.15 -2.74 -2.08
CA ARG A 56 -23.56 -4.13 -1.88
C ARG A 56 -22.45 -5.01 -1.32
N LEU A 57 -21.20 -4.83 -1.78
CA LEU A 57 -20.05 -5.60 -1.30
C LEU A 57 -19.70 -5.24 0.15
N VAL A 58 -19.76 -3.95 0.51
CA VAL A 58 -19.55 -3.50 1.89
C VAL A 58 -20.65 -4.03 2.82
N ASP A 59 -21.91 -4.00 2.39
CA ASP A 59 -23.03 -4.58 3.13
C ASP A 59 -22.90 -6.11 3.30
N ALA A 60 -22.26 -6.78 2.34
CA ALA A 60 -21.96 -8.21 2.41
C ALA A 60 -20.75 -8.54 3.32
N GLY A 61 -20.09 -7.53 3.91
CA GLY A 61 -18.99 -7.68 4.85
C GLY A 61 -17.60 -7.71 4.21
N GLU A 62 -17.46 -7.30 2.95
CA GLU A 62 -16.12 -7.11 2.33
C GLU A 62 -15.42 -5.86 2.92
N ASP A 63 -14.10 -5.93 3.07
CA ASP A 63 -13.31 -4.84 3.68
C ASP A 63 -13.02 -3.73 2.67
N ILE A 64 -13.55 -2.53 2.91
CA ILE A 64 -13.32 -1.33 2.08
C ILE A 64 -11.84 -0.91 1.98
N ASN A 65 -11.00 -1.40 2.91
CA ASN A 65 -9.56 -1.17 2.95
C ASN A 65 -8.74 -2.39 2.48
N GLU A 66 -9.36 -3.34 1.78
CA GLU A 66 -8.66 -4.47 1.16
C GLU A 66 -7.45 -3.96 0.37
N VAL A 67 -6.30 -4.62 0.52
CA VAL A 67 -5.07 -4.24 -0.20
C VAL A 67 -4.78 -5.24 -1.31
N GLU A 68 -4.43 -4.74 -2.50
CA GLU A 68 -3.94 -5.60 -3.58
C GLU A 68 -2.45 -5.94 -3.42
N GLY A 69 -1.88 -6.70 -4.38
CA GLY A 69 -0.46 -7.12 -4.33
C GLY A 69 0.56 -5.98 -4.24
N ALA A 70 0.26 -4.82 -4.84
CA ALA A 70 1.09 -3.63 -4.72
C ALA A 70 0.86 -2.83 -3.42
N GLY A 71 -0.07 -3.27 -2.57
CA GLY A 71 -0.46 -2.58 -1.35
C GLY A 71 -1.47 -1.44 -1.56
N ASN A 72 -2.02 -1.31 -2.77
CA ASN A 72 -3.02 -0.28 -3.08
C ASN A 72 -4.39 -0.67 -2.50
N THR A 73 -5.08 0.31 -1.92
CA THR A 73 -6.48 0.19 -1.47
C THR A 73 -7.44 0.61 -2.60
N PRO A 74 -8.75 0.32 -2.51
CA PRO A 74 -9.72 0.80 -3.50
C PRO A 74 -9.69 2.33 -3.67
N LEU A 75 -9.36 3.06 -2.60
CA LEU A 75 -9.20 4.52 -2.64
C LEU A 75 -8.03 4.97 -3.53
N HIS A 76 -6.94 4.19 -3.62
CA HIS A 76 -5.86 4.47 -4.58
C HIS A 76 -6.35 4.34 -6.01
N ASN A 77 -7.15 3.31 -6.32
CA ASN A 77 -7.69 3.09 -7.66
C ASN A 77 -8.65 4.21 -8.07
N ALA A 78 -9.52 4.64 -7.16
CA ALA A 78 -10.42 5.77 -7.39
C ALA A 78 -9.66 7.08 -7.63
N ALA A 79 -8.58 7.31 -6.86
CA ALA A 79 -7.72 8.48 -7.01
C ALA A 79 -6.92 8.48 -8.32
N TRP A 80 -6.39 7.32 -8.75
CA TRP A 80 -5.72 7.15 -10.04
C TRP A 80 -6.66 7.39 -11.22
N ALA A 81 -7.89 6.90 -11.11
CA ALA A 81 -8.91 7.07 -12.16
C ALA A 81 -9.52 8.48 -12.20
N GLY A 82 -9.20 9.35 -11.23
CA GLY A 82 -9.81 10.67 -11.10
C GLY A 82 -11.32 10.62 -10.83
N TRP A 83 -11.80 9.54 -10.19
CA TRP A 83 -13.22 9.32 -9.98
C TRP A 83 -13.70 10.01 -8.70
N LEU A 84 -14.12 11.27 -8.80
CA LEU A 84 -14.49 12.11 -7.67
C LEU A 84 -15.62 11.51 -6.83
N GLU A 85 -16.72 11.10 -7.46
CA GLU A 85 -17.88 10.54 -6.75
C GLU A 85 -17.55 9.20 -6.09
N GLY A 86 -16.62 8.44 -6.68
CA GLY A 86 -16.13 7.19 -6.10
C GLY A 86 -15.29 7.45 -4.85
N VAL A 87 -14.45 8.49 -4.87
CA VAL A 87 -13.66 8.90 -3.70
C VAL A 87 -14.58 9.34 -2.56
N GLU A 88 -15.61 10.14 -2.85
CA GLU A 88 -16.60 10.53 -1.84
C GLU A 88 -17.33 9.32 -1.26
N LEU A 89 -17.76 8.39 -2.10
CA LEU A 89 -18.43 7.16 -1.68
C LEU A 89 -17.52 6.32 -0.78
N LEU A 90 -16.28 6.05 -1.21
CA LEU A 90 -15.33 5.23 -0.46
C LEU A 90 -15.00 5.87 0.90
N LEU A 91 -14.81 7.19 0.95
CA LEU A 91 -14.59 7.91 2.21
C LEU A 91 -15.82 7.85 3.12
N GLY A 92 -17.03 7.98 2.56
CA GLY A 92 -18.29 7.83 3.29
C GLY A 92 -18.50 6.44 3.87
N LEU A 93 -17.96 5.40 3.21
CA LEU A 93 -17.97 4.00 3.67
C LEU A 93 -16.82 3.66 4.65
N GLY A 94 -16.00 4.63 5.05
CA GLY A 94 -14.94 4.44 6.04
C GLY A 94 -13.58 4.02 5.45
N ALA A 95 -13.32 4.30 4.18
CA ALA A 95 -11.99 4.10 3.61
C ALA A 95 -10.93 4.98 4.30
N LYS A 96 -9.75 4.42 4.54
CA LYS A 96 -8.62 5.11 5.15
C LYS A 96 -7.96 6.04 4.13
N VAL A 97 -8.15 7.34 4.34
CA VAL A 97 -7.61 8.40 3.47
C VAL A 97 -6.08 8.37 3.33
N ASP A 98 -5.38 7.95 4.39
CA ASP A 98 -3.92 8.02 4.52
C ASP A 98 -3.21 6.66 4.35
N ALA A 99 -3.94 5.63 3.93
CA ALA A 99 -3.36 4.32 3.65
C ALA A 99 -2.22 4.44 2.65
N SER A 100 -1.05 3.89 2.96
CA SER A 100 0.11 3.95 2.07
C SER A 100 0.42 2.60 1.44
N ASN A 101 0.62 2.58 0.13
CA ASN A 101 0.96 1.37 -0.60
C ASN A 101 2.41 0.89 -0.32
N ASN A 102 2.88 -0.14 -1.01
CA ASN A 102 4.23 -0.70 -0.77
C ASN A 102 5.36 0.30 -1.08
N ALA A 103 5.13 1.21 -2.02
CA ALA A 103 6.02 2.31 -2.39
C ALA A 103 5.91 3.52 -1.44
N GLY A 104 5.00 3.48 -0.46
CA GLY A 104 4.73 4.60 0.45
C GLY A 104 3.87 5.69 -0.19
N ASP A 105 3.35 5.48 -1.41
CA ASP A 105 2.41 6.41 -2.01
C ASP A 105 1.04 6.27 -1.34
N ARG A 106 0.38 7.42 -1.19
CA ARG A 106 -1.00 7.54 -0.67
C ARG A 106 -1.95 7.84 -1.85
N PRO A 107 -3.27 7.69 -1.69
CA PRO A 107 -4.23 8.06 -2.72
C PRO A 107 -4.02 9.48 -3.27
N TRP A 108 -3.64 10.42 -2.40
CA TRP A 108 -3.32 11.79 -2.79
C TRP A 108 -2.19 11.88 -3.83
N HIS A 109 -1.11 11.10 -3.68
CA HIS A 109 0.03 11.11 -4.62
C HIS A 109 -0.42 10.66 -6.01
N TRP A 110 -1.30 9.66 -6.08
CA TRP A 110 -1.85 9.17 -7.34
C TRP A 110 -2.74 10.22 -8.00
N ALA A 111 -3.63 10.86 -7.25
CA ALA A 111 -4.46 11.95 -7.76
C ALA A 111 -3.60 13.12 -8.31
N THR A 112 -2.55 13.52 -7.60
CA THR A 112 -1.67 14.60 -8.06
C THR A 112 -0.82 14.21 -9.26
N ASN A 113 -0.27 12.99 -9.29
CA ASN A 113 0.58 12.53 -10.39
C ASN A 113 -0.20 12.40 -11.70
N MET A 114 -1.48 12.06 -11.60
CA MET A 114 -2.39 11.96 -12.75
C MET A 114 -3.05 13.31 -13.11
N GLY A 115 -2.80 14.38 -12.35
CA GLY A 115 -3.35 15.71 -12.61
C GLY A 115 -4.81 15.91 -12.18
N HIS A 116 -5.36 15.04 -11.34
CA HIS A 116 -6.73 15.13 -10.82
C HIS A 116 -6.81 16.08 -9.62
N ALA A 117 -6.72 17.38 -9.89
CA ALA A 117 -6.70 18.42 -8.87
C ALA A 117 -7.91 18.38 -7.92
N GLU A 118 -9.12 18.20 -8.45
CA GLU A 118 -10.36 18.14 -7.64
C GLU A 118 -10.35 16.99 -6.64
N VAL A 119 -9.90 15.80 -7.09
CA VAL A 119 -9.75 14.63 -6.23
C VAL A 119 -8.66 14.84 -5.18
N ALA A 120 -7.53 15.43 -5.56
CA ALA A 120 -6.46 15.74 -4.63
C ALA A 120 -6.91 16.73 -3.55
N GLU A 121 -7.68 17.76 -3.92
CA GLU A 121 -8.27 18.70 -2.96
C GLU A 121 -9.28 18.03 -2.03
N LEU A 122 -10.15 17.17 -2.57
CA LEU A 122 -11.11 16.40 -1.78
C LEU A 122 -10.42 15.52 -0.74
N LEU A 123 -9.34 14.84 -1.12
CA LEU A 123 -8.56 14.01 -0.22
C LEU A 123 -7.93 14.84 0.91
N ILE A 124 -7.36 16.02 0.61
CA ILE A 124 -6.81 16.94 1.63
C ILE A 124 -7.91 17.42 2.59
N LYS A 125 -9.09 17.78 2.07
CA LYS A 125 -10.24 18.19 2.90
C LYS A 125 -10.66 17.09 3.88
N ASN A 126 -10.49 15.84 3.50
CA ASN A 126 -10.78 14.67 4.33
C ASN A 126 -9.58 14.18 5.17
N GLY A 127 -8.53 15.01 5.30
CA GLY A 127 -7.40 14.75 6.19
C GLY A 127 -6.23 13.99 5.58
N ALA A 128 -6.16 13.85 4.25
CA ALA A 128 -4.99 13.27 3.59
C ALA A 128 -3.72 14.09 3.88
N SER A 129 -2.61 13.39 4.13
CA SER A 129 -1.29 13.99 4.20
C SER A 129 -0.64 14.10 2.83
N LYS A 130 0.00 15.25 2.58
CA LYS A 130 0.84 15.50 1.40
C LYS A 130 2.22 14.81 1.49
N GLN A 131 2.59 14.32 2.66
CA GLN A 131 3.87 13.65 2.86
C GLN A 131 3.79 12.23 2.31
N GLN A 132 4.91 11.62 1.93
CA GLN A 132 4.97 10.20 1.61
C GLN A 132 4.86 9.32 2.87
N GLY A 133 4.33 8.11 2.72
CA GLY A 133 4.19 7.12 3.77
C GLY A 133 5.49 6.34 3.99
N LYS A 134 5.49 5.43 4.96
CA LYS A 134 6.64 4.55 5.19
C LYS A 134 6.72 3.55 4.04
N VAL A 135 7.77 3.66 3.23
CA VAL A 135 8.06 2.73 2.13
C VAL A 135 8.46 1.36 2.69
N LEU A 136 7.83 0.27 2.22
CA LEU A 136 8.19 -1.11 2.64
C LEU A 136 9.31 -1.69 1.79
N VAL A 137 9.31 -1.35 0.51
CA VAL A 137 10.41 -1.63 -0.39
C VAL A 137 11.21 -0.35 -0.46
N GLN A 138 12.21 -0.17 0.42
CA GLN A 138 13.28 0.76 0.06
C GLN A 138 13.88 0.22 -1.23
N GLU A 139 13.39 0.69 -2.37
CA GLU A 139 14.26 0.74 -3.53
C GLU A 139 15.41 1.61 -3.05
N HIS A 140 16.53 0.96 -2.75
CA HIS A 140 17.79 1.67 -2.69
C HIS A 140 18.10 2.05 -4.15
N VAL A 141 17.28 2.93 -4.74
CA VAL A 141 17.59 3.61 -5.98
C VAL A 141 18.78 4.48 -5.60
N PRO A 142 20.00 4.13 -6.05
CA PRO A 142 21.13 5.00 -5.82
C PRO A 142 20.73 6.33 -6.45
N LYS A 143 20.79 7.45 -5.70
CA LYS A 143 20.59 8.76 -6.32
C LYS A 143 21.56 8.86 -7.50
N VAL A 144 21.25 9.62 -8.56
CA VAL A 144 22.16 9.73 -9.72
C VAL A 144 23.62 10.02 -9.31
N LYS A 145 23.82 10.82 -8.25
CA LYS A 145 25.15 11.04 -7.65
C LYS A 145 25.77 9.81 -6.98
N ASP A 146 24.94 8.94 -6.40
CA ASP A 146 25.32 7.65 -5.77
C ASP A 146 25.56 6.57 -6.83
N PHE A 147 25.05 6.76 -8.06
CA PHE A 147 25.26 5.88 -9.22
C PHE A 147 26.68 6.00 -9.80
N PHE A 148 27.28 7.19 -9.74
CA PHE A 148 28.65 7.47 -10.24
C PHE A 148 29.73 7.48 -9.15
N SER A 149 29.35 7.51 -7.86
CA SER A 149 30.30 7.52 -6.75
C SER A 149 30.53 6.13 -6.13
N LYS A 150 29.68 5.15 -6.45
CA LYS A 150 29.92 3.73 -6.17
C LYS A 150 30.49 3.04 -7.42
N PRO A 151 31.37 2.04 -7.27
CA PRO A 151 31.90 1.28 -8.42
C PRO A 151 30.75 0.56 -9.15
N CYS A 152 30.31 1.15 -10.25
CA CYS A 152 29.13 0.73 -11.01
C CYS A 152 29.41 -0.53 -11.86
N TRP A 153 28.35 -1.33 -12.11
CA TRP A 153 28.43 -2.67 -12.72
C TRP A 153 28.46 -2.68 -14.26
N ALA A 154 28.39 -1.51 -14.92
CA ALA A 154 28.15 -1.44 -16.36
C ALA A 154 29.41 -1.26 -17.23
N HIS A 155 30.56 -0.89 -16.67
CA HIS A 155 31.74 -0.50 -17.48
C HIS A 155 33.07 -1.13 -17.09
N HIS A 156 33.07 -2.19 -16.26
CA HIS A 156 34.24 -3.05 -16.15
C HIS A 156 33.98 -4.33 -16.97
N PRO A 157 34.93 -4.83 -17.76
CA PRO A 157 34.89 -6.24 -18.15
C PRO A 157 35.00 -7.04 -16.85
N LYS A 158 33.89 -7.60 -16.37
CA LYS A 158 33.84 -8.27 -15.06
C LYS A 158 33.88 -9.80 -15.21
N PRO A 159 34.56 -10.51 -14.30
CA PRO A 159 34.41 -11.94 -14.16
C PRO A 159 32.97 -12.20 -13.68
N TYR A 160 32.08 -12.48 -14.63
CA TYR A 160 30.65 -12.72 -14.43
C TYR A 160 30.34 -13.81 -13.39
N ALA A 161 31.30 -14.72 -13.14
CA ALA A 161 31.20 -15.81 -12.20
C ALA A 161 30.96 -15.35 -10.75
N ASP A 162 31.75 -14.41 -10.25
CA ASP A 162 31.71 -14.00 -8.84
C ASP A 162 30.39 -13.32 -8.47
N PHE A 163 29.82 -12.56 -9.42
CA PHE A 163 28.53 -11.91 -9.25
C PHE A 163 27.38 -12.93 -9.25
N VAL A 164 27.43 -13.90 -10.15
CA VAL A 164 26.46 -15.00 -10.20
C VAL A 164 26.52 -15.83 -8.92
N GLU A 165 27.71 -16.09 -8.38
CA GLU A 165 27.87 -16.80 -7.11
C GLU A 165 27.33 -16.01 -5.91
N PHE A 166 27.58 -14.70 -5.86
CA PHE A 166 27.00 -13.83 -4.83
C PHE A 166 25.46 -13.89 -4.84
N ARG A 167 24.84 -13.76 -6.03
CA ARG A 167 23.37 -13.82 -6.18
C ARG A 167 22.80 -15.20 -5.86
N LYS A 168 23.52 -16.28 -6.19
CA LYS A 168 23.14 -17.64 -5.81
C LYS A 168 23.14 -17.84 -4.29
N LYS A 169 24.14 -17.31 -3.59
CA LYS A 169 24.22 -17.38 -2.12
C LYS A 169 23.10 -16.58 -1.45
N GLU A 170 22.81 -15.38 -1.94
CA GLU A 170 21.71 -14.54 -1.45
C GLU A 170 20.35 -15.23 -1.62
N HIS A 171 20.07 -15.78 -2.81
CA HIS A 171 18.83 -16.51 -3.10
C HIS A 171 18.69 -17.78 -2.26
N ALA A 172 19.77 -18.52 -2.04
CA ALA A 172 19.77 -19.72 -1.19
C ALA A 172 19.48 -19.38 0.27
N ALA A 173 20.00 -18.27 0.80
CA ALA A 173 19.73 -17.82 2.17
C ALA A 173 18.25 -17.47 2.37
N LEU A 174 17.64 -16.77 1.41
CA LEU A 174 16.22 -16.43 1.42
C LEU A 174 15.31 -17.67 1.32
N GLU A 175 15.69 -18.66 0.50
CA GLU A 175 14.96 -19.92 0.40
C GLU A 175 15.05 -20.76 1.69
N GLU A 176 16.20 -20.75 2.38
CA GLU A 176 16.32 -21.39 3.69
C GLU A 176 15.50 -20.67 4.77
N GLU A 177 15.47 -19.34 4.75
CA GLU A 177 14.59 -18.55 5.62
C GLU A 177 13.11 -18.85 5.35
N ARG A 178 12.71 -18.95 4.07
CA ARG A 178 11.37 -19.37 3.64
C ARG A 178 11.03 -20.78 4.13
N LYS A 179 11.93 -21.74 3.96
CA LYS A 179 11.72 -23.12 4.43
C LYS A 179 11.60 -23.19 5.94
N ARG A 180 12.37 -22.40 6.70
CA ARG A 180 12.24 -22.29 8.16
C ARG A 180 10.90 -21.69 8.55
N ALA A 181 10.42 -20.68 7.84
CA ALA A 181 9.13 -20.06 8.09
C ALA A 181 7.94 -20.98 7.77
N VAL A 182 8.10 -21.94 6.85
CA VAL A 182 7.07 -22.92 6.45
C VAL A 182 7.11 -24.20 7.30
N ARG A 183 8.13 -24.41 8.13
CA ARG A 183 8.32 -25.64 8.93
C ARG A 183 7.78 -25.56 10.37
N VAL A 184 6.92 -24.59 10.66
CA VAL A 184 6.14 -24.47 11.91
C VAL A 184 4.67 -24.67 11.57
#